data_AF-A0A3B9VNF6-F1
#
_entry.id   AF-A0A3B9VNF6-F1
#
_cell.length_a   1.000
_cell.length_b   1.000
_cell.length_c   1.000
_cell.angle_alpha   90.00
_cell.angle_beta   90.00
_cell.angle_gamma   90.00
#
_symmetry.space_group_name_H-M   'P 1'
#
loop_
_entity.id
_entity.type
_entity.pdbx_description
1 polymer ?
#
loop_
_entity_poly.entity_id
_entity_poly.type
_entity_poly.pdbx_seq_one_letter_code
_entity_poly.pdbx_strand_id
1 'polypeptide(L)'
;PAGEWAGASKGDVFEVLDAALAENISGANWRPSMAQDTAKGRPTEIYQMNGFVCQQGTTVGVETPVNAAITDVIRAIDAREVEAEYENVERVLTAAGY
;
A
#
# COMPACT_ATOMS: atom_id res chain seq x y z
N PRO A 1 13.58 -10.60 14.42
CA PRO A 1 12.67 -11.61 15.02
C PRO A 1 11.26 -11.07 15.28
N ALA A 2 10.23 -11.90 15.57
CA ALA A 2 8.86 -11.41 15.73
C ALA A 2 8.68 -10.29 16.77
N GLY A 3 9.44 -10.32 17.88
CA GLY A 3 9.41 -9.27 18.89
C GLY A 3 10.02 -7.93 18.47
N GLU A 4 10.90 -7.93 17.46
CA GLU A 4 11.52 -6.73 16.88
C GLU A 4 10.53 -6.00 15.96
N TRP A 5 9.83 -6.74 15.09
CA TRP A 5 8.81 -6.20 14.20
C TRP A 5 7.58 -5.68 14.93
N ALA A 6 7.29 -6.20 16.13
CA ALA A 6 6.26 -5.64 17.00
C ALA A 6 6.54 -4.17 17.41
N GLY A 7 7.80 -3.71 17.30
CA GLY A 7 8.23 -2.34 17.55
C GLY A 7 8.15 -1.40 16.35
N ALA A 8 7.41 -1.74 15.29
CA ALA A 8 7.34 -0.98 14.04
C ALA A 8 6.89 0.49 14.18
N SER A 9 6.45 0.94 15.35
CA SER A 9 6.20 2.37 15.61
C SER A 9 7.46 3.19 15.88
N LYS A 10 8.64 2.55 15.99
CA LYS A 10 9.92 3.22 16.22
C LYS A 10 10.72 3.34 14.93
N GLY A 11 11.34 4.49 14.70
CA GLY A 11 12.10 4.77 13.46
C GLY A 11 13.32 3.88 13.26
N ASP A 12 13.99 3.50 14.34
CA ASP A 12 15.13 2.57 14.32
C ASP A 12 14.75 1.18 13.78
N VAL A 13 13.55 0.68 14.10
CA VAL A 13 13.04 -0.59 13.58
C VAL A 13 12.79 -0.51 12.07
N PHE A 14 12.35 0.64 11.56
CA PHE A 14 12.20 0.87 10.12
C PHE A 14 13.55 0.87 9.40
N GLU A 15 14.56 1.54 9.94
CA GLU A 15 15.90 1.59 9.33
C GLU A 15 16.53 0.20 9.24
N VAL A 16 16.36 -0.63 10.28
CA VAL A 16 16.82 -2.02 10.27
C VAL A 16 16.07 -2.85 9.23
N LEU A 17 14.76 -2.67 9.10
CA LEU A 17 13.97 -3.35 8.07
C LEU A 17 14.42 -2.94 6.66
N ASP A 18 14.63 -1.65 6.43
CA ASP A 18 15.03 -1.11 5.13
C ASP A 18 16.41 -1.61 4.70
N ALA A 19 17.39 -1.57 5.63
CA ALA A 19 18.71 -2.13 5.38
C ALA A 19 18.66 -3.63 5.06
N ALA A 20 17.90 -4.39 5.85
CA ALA A 20 17.72 -5.82 5.59
C ALA A 20 17.04 -6.08 4.23
N LEU A 21 16.05 -5.27 3.85
CA LEU A 21 15.37 -5.40 2.57
C LEU A 21 16.31 -5.06 1.41
N ALA A 22 17.09 -3.99 1.53
CA ALA A 22 18.07 -3.56 0.52
C ALA A 22 19.16 -4.61 0.28
N GLU A 23 19.64 -5.26 1.34
CA GLU A 23 20.63 -6.35 1.23
C GLU A 23 20.07 -7.62 0.59
N ASN A 24 18.77 -7.89 0.76
CA ASN A 24 18.13 -9.12 0.30
C ASN A 24 17.35 -8.97 -1.02
N ILE A 25 17.13 -7.74 -1.49
CA ILE A 25 16.57 -7.46 -2.80
C ILE A 25 17.67 -7.65 -3.85
N SER A 26 17.66 -8.81 -4.52
CA SER A 26 18.43 -9.03 -5.74
C SER A 26 17.59 -9.72 -6.81
N GLY A 27 17.81 -9.35 -8.08
CA GLY A 27 17.18 -9.98 -9.25
C GLY A 27 15.90 -9.32 -9.77
N ALA A 28 15.33 -9.89 -10.84
CA ALA A 28 14.23 -9.33 -11.63
C ALA A 28 12.85 -9.28 -10.92
N ASN A 29 12.73 -9.83 -9.70
CA ASN A 29 11.46 -10.04 -9.01
C ASN A 29 11.31 -9.20 -7.72
N TRP A 30 12.10 -8.14 -7.58
CA TRP A 30 12.05 -7.23 -6.44
C TRP A 30 10.74 -6.44 -6.36
N ARG A 31 10.07 -6.24 -7.50
CA ARG A 31 8.85 -5.46 -7.58
C ARG A 31 7.70 -6.30 -7.01
N PRO A 32 6.96 -5.82 -5.99
CA PRO A 32 5.86 -6.58 -5.40
C PRO A 32 4.76 -6.84 -6.43
N SER A 33 3.97 -7.91 -6.25
CA SER A 33 2.99 -8.41 -7.23
C SER A 33 2.07 -7.33 -7.79
N MET A 34 1.37 -6.59 -6.92
CA MET A 34 0.48 -5.49 -7.35
C MET A 34 1.23 -4.43 -8.17
N ALA A 35 2.45 -4.06 -7.76
CA ALA A 35 3.23 -3.07 -8.51
C ALA A 35 3.65 -3.61 -9.90
N GLN A 36 3.78 -4.93 -10.07
CA GLN A 36 3.96 -5.55 -11.38
C GLN A 36 2.67 -5.54 -12.21
N ASP A 37 1.52 -5.77 -11.58
CA ASP A 37 0.22 -5.74 -12.25
C ASP A 37 -0.08 -4.34 -12.78
N THR A 38 0.10 -3.32 -11.96
CA THR A 38 0.04 -1.92 -12.37
C THR A 38 0.98 -1.63 -13.54
N ALA A 39 2.25 -2.04 -13.45
CA ALA A 39 3.23 -1.83 -14.52
C ALA A 39 2.89 -2.53 -15.85
N LYS A 40 2.17 -3.66 -15.77
CA LYS A 40 1.71 -4.44 -16.92
C LYS A 40 0.30 -4.03 -17.37
N GLY A 41 -0.32 -3.06 -16.71
CA GLY A 41 -1.69 -2.61 -16.98
C GLY A 41 -2.75 -3.70 -16.73
N ARG A 42 -2.51 -4.58 -15.76
CA ARG A 42 -3.45 -5.61 -15.31
C ARG A 42 -4.28 -5.08 -14.14
N PRO A 43 -5.56 -5.48 -14.04
CA PRO A 43 -6.37 -5.18 -12.87
C PRO A 43 -5.72 -5.70 -11.60
N THR A 44 -5.75 -4.91 -10.53
CA THR A 44 -5.24 -5.28 -9.21
C THR A 44 -6.33 -5.92 -8.34
N GLU A 45 -5.92 -6.54 -7.22
CA GLU A 45 -6.82 -7.12 -6.21
C GLU A 45 -7.22 -6.11 -5.11
N ILE A 46 -7.10 -4.80 -5.38
CA ILE A 46 -7.25 -3.77 -4.33
C ILE A 46 -8.62 -3.78 -3.64
N TYR A 47 -9.67 -4.17 -4.35
CA TYR A 47 -11.02 -4.31 -3.79
C TYR A 47 -11.13 -5.47 -2.80
N GLN A 48 -10.53 -6.62 -3.13
CA GLN A 48 -10.54 -7.81 -2.29
C GLN A 48 -9.65 -7.61 -1.06
N MET A 49 -8.63 -6.77 -1.15
CA MET A 49 -7.73 -6.42 -0.04
C MET A 49 -8.25 -5.24 0.77
N ASN A 50 -7.96 -4.01 0.35
CA ASN A 50 -8.29 -2.80 1.10
C ASN A 50 -9.78 -2.52 1.09
N GLY A 51 -10.48 -2.82 -0.01
CA GLY A 51 -11.94 -2.70 -0.06
C GLY A 51 -12.63 -3.60 0.97
N PHE A 52 -12.14 -4.82 1.17
CA PHE A 52 -12.64 -5.71 2.22
C PHE A 52 -12.35 -5.17 3.62
N VAL A 53 -11.17 -4.59 3.87
CA VAL A 53 -10.87 -3.91 5.14
C VAL A 53 -11.86 -2.77 5.40
N CYS A 54 -12.14 -1.93 4.40
CA CYS A 54 -13.15 -0.86 4.53
C CYS A 54 -14.55 -1.40 4.82
N GLN A 55 -14.93 -2.51 4.17
CA GLN A 55 -16.19 -3.19 4.43
C GLN A 55 -16.27 -3.68 5.88
N GLN A 56 -15.22 -4.34 6.38
CA GLN A 56 -15.17 -4.81 7.77
C GLN A 56 -15.14 -3.67 8.77
N GLY A 57 -14.41 -2.58 8.50
CA GLY A 57 -14.44 -1.38 9.34
C GLY A 57 -15.87 -0.84 9.50
N THR A 58 -16.62 -0.79 8.41
CA THR A 58 -18.02 -0.36 8.41
C THR A 58 -18.90 -1.25 9.29
N THR A 59 -18.73 -2.57 9.28
CA THR A 59 -19.56 -3.49 10.09
C THR A 59 -19.33 -3.32 11.60
N VAL A 60 -18.14 -2.86 12.00
CA VAL A 60 -17.78 -2.65 13.42
C VAL A 60 -17.74 -1.18 13.82
N GLY A 61 -18.09 -0.25 12.92
CA GLY A 61 -18.10 1.19 13.20
C GLY A 61 -16.71 1.82 13.33
N VAL A 62 -15.69 1.26 12.67
CA VAL A 62 -14.32 1.78 12.64
C VAL A 62 -14.03 2.36 11.25
N GLU A 63 -13.66 3.64 11.21
CA GLU A 63 -13.27 4.30 9.97
C GLU A 63 -11.89 3.83 9.49
N THR A 64 -11.75 3.65 8.18
CA THR A 64 -10.50 3.21 7.53
C THR A 64 -10.10 4.19 6.41
N PRO A 65 -9.87 5.48 6.73
CA PRO A 65 -9.75 6.54 5.73
C PRO A 65 -8.56 6.34 4.78
N VAL A 66 -7.42 5.86 5.30
CA VAL A 66 -6.23 5.57 4.48
C VAL A 66 -6.49 4.41 3.52
N ASN A 67 -7.10 3.30 3.97
CA ASN A 67 -7.44 2.18 3.09
C ASN A 67 -8.41 2.60 1.99
N ALA A 68 -9.41 3.43 2.33
CA ALA A 68 -10.38 3.95 1.36
C ALA A 68 -9.68 4.82 0.29
N ALA A 69 -8.86 5.78 0.72
CA ALA A 69 -8.10 6.64 -0.19
C ALA A 69 -7.16 5.85 -1.10
N ILE A 70 -6.44 4.85 -0.57
CA ILE A 70 -5.59 3.96 -1.39
C ILE A 70 -6.44 3.20 -2.40
N THR A 71 -7.58 2.63 -1.99
CA THR A 71 -8.47 1.90 -2.89
C THR A 71 -8.94 2.77 -4.05
N ASP A 72 -9.32 4.02 -3.79
CA ASP A 72 -9.76 4.94 -4.83
C ASP A 72 -8.66 5.33 -5.81
N VAL A 73 -7.44 5.57 -5.32
CA VAL A 73 -6.31 5.91 -6.18
C VAL A 73 -5.88 4.74 -7.05
N ILE A 74 -5.77 3.52 -6.49
CA ILE A 74 -5.43 2.34 -7.29
C ILE A 74 -6.53 2.01 -8.30
N ARG A 75 -7.81 2.23 -7.95
CA ARG A 75 -8.92 2.10 -8.90
C ARG A 75 -8.77 3.05 -10.09
N ALA A 76 -8.39 4.30 -9.85
CA ALA A 76 -8.14 5.27 -10.91
C ALA A 76 -6.93 4.85 -11.78
N ILE A 77 -5.90 4.25 -11.17
CA ILE A 77 -4.75 3.68 -11.89
C ILE A 77 -5.18 2.50 -12.77
N ASP A 78 -5.96 1.55 -12.24
CA ASP A 78 -6.46 0.40 -12.98
C ASP A 78 -7.37 0.82 -14.15
N ALA A 79 -8.14 1.90 -13.98
CA ALA A 79 -8.96 2.52 -15.01
C ALA A 79 -8.15 3.36 -16.02
N ARG A 80 -6.84 3.54 -15.81
CA ARG A 80 -5.95 4.42 -16.60
C ARG A 80 -6.40 5.88 -16.62
N GLU A 81 -7.08 6.31 -15.56
CA GLU A 81 -7.46 7.71 -15.32
C GLU A 81 -6.31 8.49 -14.68
N VAL A 82 -5.41 7.78 -13.99
CA VAL A 82 -4.26 8.31 -13.25
C VAL A 82 -3.05 7.41 -13.51
N GLU A 83 -1.88 8.00 -13.75
CA GLU A 83 -0.62 7.26 -13.87
C GLU A 83 -0.08 6.84 -12.50
N ALA A 84 0.63 5.71 -12.47
CA ALA A 84 1.21 5.15 -11.24
C ALA A 84 2.52 5.87 -10.86
N GLU A 85 2.38 7.07 -10.31
CA GLU A 85 3.50 7.94 -9.92
C GLU A 85 3.58 8.16 -8.40
N TYR A 86 4.71 8.69 -7.91
CA TYR A 86 4.98 8.86 -6.48
C TYR A 86 4.06 9.90 -5.82
N GLU A 87 3.64 10.91 -6.59
CA GLU A 87 2.73 12.00 -6.23
C GLU A 87 1.36 11.48 -5.75
N ASN A 88 0.99 10.25 -6.14
CA ASN A 88 -0.21 9.61 -5.64
C ASN A 88 -0.16 9.35 -4.13
N VAL A 89 1.03 9.27 -3.52
CA VAL A 89 1.17 9.14 -2.06
C VAL A 89 0.59 10.38 -1.36
N GLU A 90 0.95 11.57 -1.84
CA GLU A 90 0.41 12.82 -1.30
C GLU A 90 -1.11 12.90 -1.50
N ARG A 91 -1.59 12.51 -2.69
CA ARG A 91 -3.03 12.42 -2.98
C ARG A 91 -3.76 11.52 -1.98
N VAL A 92 -3.21 10.35 -1.65
CA VAL A 92 -3.77 9.42 -0.66
C VAL A 92 -3.81 10.08 0.72
N LEU A 93 -2.70 10.65 1.18
CA LEU A 93 -2.60 11.24 2.51
C LEU A 93 -3.57 12.41 2.68
N THR A 94 -3.60 13.32 1.69
CA THR A 94 -4.54 14.45 1.69
C THR A 94 -6.00 13.98 1.70
N ALA A 95 -6.36 12.99 0.87
CA ALA A 95 -7.71 12.44 0.84
C ALA A 95 -8.10 11.73 2.15
N ALA A 96 -7.12 11.16 2.86
CA ALA A 96 -7.30 10.53 4.16
C ALA A 96 -7.25 11.52 5.35
N GLY A 97 -6.95 12.80 5.11
CA GLY A 97 -6.91 13.84 6.14
C GLY A 97 -5.57 14.03 6.85
N TYR A 98 -4.46 13.66 6.20
CA TYR A 98 -3.08 13.83 6.69
C TYR A 98 -2.29 14.85 5.88
#